data_AF-A0A3B4H6A5-F1
#
_entry.id   AF-A0A3B4H6A5-F1
#
_cell.length_a   1.000
_cell.length_b   1.000
_cell.length_c   1.000
_cell.angle_alpha   90.00
_cell.angle_beta   90.00
_cell.angle_gamma   90.00
#
_symmetry.space_group_name_H-M   'P 1'
#
loop_
_entity.id
_entity.type
_entity.pdbx_description
1 polymer ?
#
loop_
_entity_poly.entity_id
_entity_poly.type
_entity_poly.pdbx_seq_one_letter_code
_entity_poly.pdbx_strand_id
1 'polypeptide(L)'
;MREIVHIQAGQCGNQIGAKFWEVISDEHGIDPTGTYHGDSDLQLDRISVYYNEATGGKYVPRAILVDLEPGTMDSVRSGPFGQIFRPDNFVFAMFRRKAFLHWYTGEGMDEMEFTEAESNMNDLVSEYQQYQDATAEEEGEFEEEAEEDA
;
A
#
# COMPACT_ATOMS: atom_id res chain seq x y z
N MET A 1 22.34 13.39 21.60
CA MET A 1 21.40 12.30 21.24
C MET A 1 21.27 12.30 19.72
N ARG A 2 21.21 11.14 19.07
CA ARG A 2 21.11 11.03 17.60
C ARG A 2 19.70 10.57 17.24
N GLU A 3 19.07 11.23 16.30
CA GLU A 3 17.70 10.94 15.88
C GLU A 3 17.72 10.38 14.46
N ILE A 4 16.76 9.52 14.13
CA ILE A 4 16.62 8.93 12.80
C ILE A 4 15.21 9.23 12.30
N VAL A 5 15.11 9.75 11.07
CA VAL A 5 13.86 9.85 10.34
C VAL A 5 13.76 8.69 9.38
N HIS A 6 12.73 7.87 9.53
CA HIS A 6 12.43 6.74 8.66
C HIS A 6 11.62 7.22 7.46
N ILE A 7 12.02 6.85 6.25
CA ILE A 7 11.26 7.11 5.03
C ILE A 7 10.90 5.76 4.43
N GLN A 8 9.61 5.56 4.18
CA GLN A 8 9.09 4.39 3.49
C GLN A 8 8.37 4.85 2.23
N ALA A 9 8.58 4.12 1.14
CA ALA A 9 8.09 4.49 -0.18
C ALA A 9 7.50 3.28 -0.90
N GLY A 10 6.36 3.53 -1.56
CA GLY A 10 5.64 2.54 -2.36
C GLY A 10 4.96 1.45 -1.54
N GLN A 11 4.12 0.67 -2.21
CA GLN A 11 3.25 -0.32 -1.57
C GLN A 11 4.01 -1.30 -0.65
N CYS A 12 5.06 -1.94 -1.17
CA CYS A 12 5.86 -2.90 -0.41
C CYS A 12 6.59 -2.23 0.77
N GLY A 13 7.22 -1.08 0.55
CA GLY A 13 7.94 -0.34 1.59
C GLY A 13 7.01 0.12 2.72
N ASN A 14 5.79 0.54 2.38
CA ASN A 14 4.77 0.92 3.36
C ASN A 14 4.28 -0.26 4.20
N GLN A 15 4.10 -1.44 3.62
CA GLN A 15 3.71 -2.65 4.35
C GLN A 15 4.81 -3.12 5.31
N ILE A 16 6.06 -3.17 4.84
CA ILE A 16 7.21 -3.51 5.69
C ILE A 16 7.36 -2.49 6.81
N GLY A 17 7.27 -1.20 6.48
CA GLY A 17 7.34 -0.11 7.44
C GLY A 17 6.25 -0.18 8.51
N ALA A 18 5.01 -0.52 8.13
CA ALA A 18 3.92 -0.73 9.09
C ALA A 18 4.25 -1.84 10.10
N LYS A 19 4.79 -2.97 9.64
CA LYS A 19 5.22 -4.06 10.52
C LYS A 19 6.44 -3.71 11.37
N PHE A 20 7.39 -2.96 10.82
CA PHE A 20 8.51 -2.43 11.61
C PHE A 20 8.01 -1.56 12.78
N TRP A 21 7.08 -0.64 12.51
CA TRP A 21 6.54 0.26 13.54
C TRP A 21 5.66 -0.46 14.57
N GLU A 22 5.00 -1.56 14.21
CA GLU A 22 4.31 -2.45 15.16
C GLU A 22 5.32 -3.08 16.14
N VAL A 23 6.36 -3.73 15.61
CA VAL A 23 7.36 -4.43 16.43
C VAL A 23 8.12 -3.48 17.36
N ILE A 24 8.56 -2.32 16.86
CA ILE A 24 9.29 -1.36 17.68
C ILE A 24 8.39 -0.68 18.73
N SER A 25 7.10 -0.49 18.42
CA SER A 25 6.14 0.02 19.42
C SER A 25 5.95 -0.98 20.54
N ASP A 26 5.78 -2.26 20.21
CA ASP A 26 5.67 -3.34 21.21
C ASP A 26 6.93 -3.45 22.08
N GLU A 27 8.13 -3.35 21.47
CA GLU A 27 9.41 -3.36 22.21
C GLU A 27 9.51 -2.21 23.22
N HIS A 28 9.07 -1.01 22.82
CA HIS A 28 9.06 0.18 23.67
C HIS A 28 7.81 0.32 24.56
N GLY A 29 6.88 -0.64 24.51
CA GLY A 29 5.64 -0.59 25.29
C GLY A 29 4.71 0.56 24.91
N ILE A 30 4.73 0.99 23.65
CA ILE A 30 3.84 2.02 23.10
C ILE A 30 2.61 1.35 22.50
N ASP A 31 1.44 1.77 22.92
CA ASP A 31 0.18 1.23 22.42
C ASP A 31 -0.25 1.87 21.08
N PRO A 32 -1.29 1.35 20.41
CA PRO A 32 -1.88 1.94 19.21
C PRO A 32 -2.34 3.40 19.30
N THR A 33 -2.50 3.95 20.51
CA THR A 33 -2.89 5.35 20.74
C THR A 33 -1.68 6.28 20.88
N GLY A 34 -0.48 5.70 20.90
CA GLY A 34 0.79 6.37 21.14
C GLY A 34 1.12 6.53 22.62
N THR A 35 0.39 5.89 23.53
CA THR A 35 0.59 6.03 24.98
C THR A 35 1.52 4.93 25.48
N TYR A 36 2.42 5.28 26.41
CA TYR A 36 3.32 4.32 27.03
C TYR A 36 2.61 3.51 28.12
N HIS A 37 2.70 2.18 28.01
CA HIS A 37 2.18 1.18 28.95
C HIS A 37 3.24 0.14 29.33
N GLY A 38 4.53 0.44 29.14
CA GLY A 38 5.63 -0.43 29.48
C GLY A 38 5.86 -0.59 30.98
N ASP A 39 6.63 -1.61 31.33
CA ASP A 39 6.94 -2.03 32.71
C ASP A 39 8.42 -1.84 33.08
N SER A 40 9.26 -1.41 32.12
CA SER A 40 10.70 -1.26 32.31
C SER A 40 11.19 0.12 31.89
N ASP A 41 11.93 0.80 32.78
CA ASP A 41 12.54 2.11 32.50
C ASP A 41 13.49 2.07 31.27
N LEU A 42 14.03 0.90 30.93
CA LEU A 42 14.87 0.71 29.73
C LEU A 42 14.09 0.91 28.43
N GLN A 43 12.77 0.70 28.42
CA GLN A 43 11.93 0.93 27.24
C GLN A 43 11.81 2.42 26.90
N LEU A 44 12.02 3.31 27.86
CA LEU A 44 12.08 4.74 27.63
C LEU A 44 13.51 5.22 27.30
N ASP A 45 14.53 4.38 27.52
CA ASP A 45 15.89 4.73 27.13
C ASP A 45 15.97 4.87 25.60
N ARG A 46 16.44 6.03 25.14
CA ARG A 46 16.64 6.35 23.72
C ARG A 46 15.38 6.25 22.84
N ILE A 47 14.18 6.23 23.41
CA ILE A 47 12.93 6.23 22.65
C ILE A 47 12.84 7.41 21.66
N SER A 48 13.46 8.53 22.03
CA SER A 48 13.61 9.75 21.22
C SER A 48 14.34 9.57 19.89
N VAL A 49 15.08 8.46 19.69
CA VAL A 49 15.73 8.12 18.41
C VAL A 49 14.68 7.96 17.31
N TYR A 50 13.58 7.26 17.63
CA TYR A 50 12.53 6.90 16.68
C TYR A 50 11.22 7.68 16.90
N TYR A 51 10.94 8.12 18.12
CA TYR A 51 9.71 8.83 18.45
C TYR A 51 9.98 10.29 18.81
N ASN A 52 8.95 11.11 18.60
CA ASN A 52 8.80 12.40 19.25
C ASN A 52 7.80 12.25 20.40
N GLU A 53 8.14 12.78 21.57
CA GLU A 53 7.16 12.95 22.64
C GLU A 53 6.33 14.21 22.36
N ALA A 54 5.05 14.02 22.11
CA ALA A 54 4.06 15.07 21.95
C ALA A 54 3.39 15.39 23.30
N THR A 55 2.63 16.48 23.33
CA THR A 55 1.84 16.86 24.51
C THR A 55 0.90 15.74 24.94
N GLY A 56 0.81 15.51 26.25
CA GLY A 56 -0.04 14.47 26.83
C GLY A 56 0.61 13.07 26.88
N GLY A 57 1.93 12.97 26.79
CA GLY A 57 2.65 11.69 26.91
C GLY A 57 2.48 10.77 25.70
N LYS A 58 2.15 11.35 24.53
CA LYS A 58 1.95 10.61 23.29
C LYS A 58 3.24 10.54 22.49
N TYR A 59 3.65 9.35 22.12
CA TYR A 59 4.80 9.08 21.28
C TYR A 59 4.39 8.96 19.82
N VAL A 60 5.03 9.75 18.97
CA VAL A 60 4.72 9.87 17.55
C VAL A 60 5.94 9.47 16.72
N PRO A 61 5.84 8.47 15.82
CA PRO A 61 6.95 8.05 14.98
C PRO A 61 7.55 9.17 14.13
N ARG A 62 8.87 9.17 14.00
CA ARG A 62 9.64 9.96 13.04
C ARG A 62 9.64 9.26 11.69
N ALA A 63 8.46 9.12 11.09
CA ALA A 63 8.29 8.43 9.82
C ALA A 63 7.62 9.31 8.78
N ILE A 64 8.05 9.20 7.52
CA ILE A 64 7.39 9.77 6.35
C ILE A 64 6.96 8.61 5.45
N LEU A 65 5.68 8.60 5.08
CA LEU A 65 5.07 7.56 4.26
C LEU A 65 4.77 8.13 2.89
N VAL A 66 5.43 7.60 1.87
CA VAL A 66 5.28 8.06 0.49
C VAL A 66 4.62 6.96 -0.32
N ASP A 67 3.56 7.29 -1.03
CA ASP A 67 3.01 6.40 -2.04
C ASP A 67 2.42 7.19 -3.20
N LEU A 68 2.45 6.57 -4.37
CA LEU A 68 1.75 7.07 -5.53
C LEU A 68 0.32 6.54 -5.57
N GLU A 69 -0.05 5.56 -4.76
CA GLU A 69 -1.43 5.05 -4.71
C GLU A 69 -2.10 5.38 -3.38
N PRO A 70 -3.31 5.98 -3.39
CA PRO A 70 -4.02 6.30 -2.15
C PRO A 70 -4.44 5.05 -1.36
N GLY A 71 -4.68 3.92 -2.04
CA GLY A 71 -5.16 2.69 -1.41
C GLY A 71 -4.21 2.12 -0.35
N THR A 72 -2.89 2.23 -0.57
CA THR A 72 -1.89 1.78 0.43
C THR A 72 -2.00 2.60 1.72
N MET A 73 -2.27 3.90 1.61
CA MET A 73 -2.34 4.80 2.78
C MET A 73 -3.55 4.46 3.66
N ASP A 74 -4.69 4.14 3.04
CA ASP A 74 -5.88 3.68 3.76
C ASP A 74 -5.63 2.35 4.47
N SER A 75 -4.89 1.44 3.84
CA SER A 75 -4.46 0.19 4.48
C SER A 75 -3.56 0.41 5.70
N VAL A 76 -2.58 1.31 5.62
CA VAL A 76 -1.71 1.63 6.77
C VAL A 76 -2.52 2.29 7.90
N ARG A 77 -3.42 3.22 7.57
CA ARG A 77 -4.25 3.93 8.56
C ARG A 77 -5.27 3.05 9.27
N SER A 78 -5.81 2.06 8.56
CA SER A 78 -6.72 1.05 9.12
C SER A 78 -5.98 -0.05 9.88
N GLY A 79 -4.65 -0.11 9.75
CA GLY A 79 -3.81 -1.02 10.52
C GLY A 79 -3.80 -0.72 12.02
N PRO A 80 -3.32 -1.66 12.84
CA PRO A 80 -3.39 -1.58 14.30
C PRO A 80 -2.72 -0.31 14.84
N PHE A 81 -1.56 0.05 14.31
CA PHE A 81 -0.81 1.25 14.69
C PHE A 81 -1.02 2.42 13.73
N GLY A 82 -2.02 2.38 12.84
CA GLY A 82 -2.22 3.43 11.85
C GLY A 82 -2.45 4.84 12.43
N GLN A 83 -2.98 4.91 13.65
CA GLN A 83 -3.34 6.17 14.32
C GLN A 83 -2.17 6.86 15.03
N ILE A 84 -1.02 6.21 15.20
CA ILE A 84 0.15 6.82 15.87
C ILE A 84 0.87 7.82 14.94
N PHE A 85 0.72 7.67 13.62
CA PHE A 85 1.36 8.52 12.63
C PHE A 85 0.62 9.86 12.51
N ARG A 86 1.37 10.96 12.32
CA ARG A 86 0.73 12.24 12.01
C ARG A 86 0.11 12.20 10.61
N PRO A 87 -1.12 12.71 10.41
CA PRO A 87 -1.72 12.83 9.09
C PRO A 87 -0.83 13.56 8.07
N ASP A 88 -0.06 14.56 8.53
CA ASP A 88 0.85 15.36 7.69
C ASP A 88 2.06 14.57 7.16
N ASN A 89 2.36 13.41 7.75
CA ASN A 89 3.49 12.58 7.33
C ASN A 89 3.16 11.67 6.15
N PHE A 90 1.90 11.63 5.72
CA PHE A 90 1.44 10.87 4.55
C PHE A 90 1.56 11.73 3.30
N VAL A 91 2.39 11.30 2.35
CA VAL A 91 2.66 12.01 1.09
C VAL A 91 2.16 11.17 -0.07
N PHE A 92 0.99 11.55 -0.60
CA PHE A 92 0.35 10.88 -1.74
C PHE A 92 -0.09 11.85 -2.85
N ALA A 93 0.24 13.14 -2.73
CA ALA A 93 -0.08 14.16 -3.74
C ALA A 93 0.61 13.90 -5.10
N MET A 94 1.62 13.03 -5.12
CA MET A 94 2.33 12.62 -6.33
C MET A 94 1.45 11.79 -7.28
N PHE A 95 0.40 11.12 -6.78
CA PHE A 95 -0.61 10.46 -7.62
C PHE A 95 -1.34 11.45 -8.51
N ARG A 96 -1.88 12.53 -7.91
CA ARG A 96 -2.63 13.58 -8.62
C ARG A 96 -1.79 14.30 -9.68
N ARG A 97 -0.46 14.24 -9.55
CA ARG A 97 0.50 14.84 -10.47
C ARG A 97 1.06 13.84 -11.48
N LYS A 98 0.51 12.63 -11.54
CA LYS A 98 0.97 11.54 -12.40
C LYS A 98 2.49 11.28 -12.29
N ALA A 99 3.06 11.44 -11.10
CA ALA A 99 4.52 11.38 -10.93
C ALA A 99 5.11 10.00 -11.26
N PHE A 100 4.31 8.93 -11.25
CA PHE A 100 4.68 7.60 -11.73
C PHE A 100 5.10 7.60 -13.21
N LEU A 101 4.56 8.51 -14.01
CA LEU A 101 4.92 8.66 -15.43
C LEU A 101 6.27 9.33 -15.61
N HIS A 102 6.84 9.99 -14.59
CA HIS A 102 8.07 10.76 -14.77
C HIS A 102 9.27 9.90 -15.18
N TRP A 103 9.36 8.67 -14.67
CA TRP A 103 10.42 7.74 -15.07
C TRP A 103 10.27 7.29 -16.53
N TYR A 104 9.04 7.05 -16.98
CA TYR A 104 8.76 6.56 -18.33
C TYR A 104 8.77 7.68 -19.38
N THR A 105 8.24 8.85 -19.06
CA THR A 105 8.36 10.06 -19.88
C THR A 105 9.80 10.58 -19.95
N GLY A 106 10.60 10.36 -18.90
CA GLY A 106 12.04 10.63 -18.90
C GLY A 106 12.84 9.74 -19.86
N GLU A 107 12.37 8.51 -20.10
CA GLU A 107 12.90 7.57 -21.11
C GLU A 107 12.28 7.78 -22.51
N GLY A 108 11.46 8.82 -22.70
CA GLY A 108 10.90 9.21 -24.00
C GLY A 108 9.53 8.61 -24.35
N MET A 109 8.89 7.94 -23.39
CA MET A 109 7.56 7.32 -23.56
C MET A 109 6.45 8.35 -23.36
N ASP A 110 5.48 8.43 -24.27
CA ASP A 110 4.39 9.42 -24.20
C ASP A 110 3.20 8.90 -23.36
N GLU A 111 2.43 9.81 -22.74
CA GLU A 111 1.23 9.43 -21.97
C GLU A 111 0.20 8.69 -22.85
N MET A 112 0.16 8.97 -24.16
CA MET A 112 -0.71 8.26 -25.10
C MET A 112 -0.32 6.78 -25.26
N GLU A 113 0.97 6.44 -25.16
CA GLU A 113 1.45 5.06 -25.29
C GLU A 113 0.98 4.19 -24.11
N PHE A 114 0.80 4.77 -22.92
CA PHE A 114 0.16 4.08 -21.79
C PHE A 114 -1.30 3.78 -22.05
N THR A 115 -2.02 4.73 -22.66
CA THR A 115 -3.44 4.58 -22.96
C THR A 115 -3.64 3.54 -24.08
N GLU A 116 -2.75 3.52 -25.05
CA GLU A 116 -2.72 2.50 -26.11
C GLU A 116 -2.38 1.11 -25.55
N ALA A 117 -1.37 1.00 -24.68
CA ALA A 117 -1.04 -0.26 -24.01
C ALA A 117 -2.19 -0.79 -23.15
N GLU A 118 -2.90 0.09 -22.43
CA GLU A 118 -4.10 -0.28 -21.66
C GLU A 118 -5.23 -0.78 -22.58
N SER A 119 -5.50 -0.07 -23.69
CA SER A 119 -6.48 -0.51 -24.68
C SER A 119 -6.13 -1.89 -25.24
N ASN A 120 -4.87 -2.08 -25.65
CA ASN A 120 -4.40 -3.35 -26.20
C ASN A 120 -4.55 -4.51 -25.19
N MET A 121 -4.28 -4.26 -23.91
CA MET A 121 -4.48 -5.26 -22.86
C MET A 121 -5.96 -5.59 -22.65
N ASN A 122 -6.85 -4.59 -22.65
CA ASN A 122 -8.29 -4.80 -22.51
C ASN A 122 -8.89 -5.54 -23.72
N ASP A 123 -8.41 -5.22 -24.92
CA ASP A 123 -8.80 -5.92 -26.16
C ASP A 123 -8.39 -7.40 -26.10
N LEU A 124 -7.16 -7.67 -25.67
CA LEU A 124 -6.66 -9.04 -25.48
C LEU A 124 -7.50 -9.80 -24.45
N VAL A 125 -7.80 -9.20 -23.30
CA VAL A 125 -8.65 -9.82 -22.27
C VAL A 125 -10.04 -10.14 -22.84
N SER A 126 -10.62 -9.22 -23.60
CA SER A 126 -11.93 -9.40 -24.23
C SER A 126 -11.92 -10.52 -25.26
N GLU A 127 -10.86 -10.65 -26.06
CA GLU A 127 -10.69 -11.73 -27.04
C GLU A 127 -10.63 -13.10 -26.33
N TYR A 128 -9.86 -13.22 -25.25
CA TYR A 128 -9.80 -14.46 -24.47
C TYR A 128 -11.14 -14.82 -23.81
N GLN A 129 -11.90 -13.83 -23.34
CA GLN A 129 -13.22 -14.07 -22.78
C GLN A 129 -14.18 -14.59 -23.86
N GLN A 130 -14.16 -13.99 -25.06
CA GLN A 130 -14.98 -14.45 -26.18
C GLN A 130 -14.66 -15.89 -26.60
N TYR A 131 -13.38 -16.29 -26.65
CA TYR A 131 -13.04 -17.70 -26.93
C TYR A 131 -13.54 -18.64 -25.84
N GLN A 132 -13.49 -18.25 -24.56
CA GLN A 132 -14.01 -19.09 -23.48
C GLN A 132 -15.53 -19.25 -23.59
N ASP A 133 -16.24 -18.16 -23.84
CA ASP A 133 -17.70 -18.18 -23.97
C ASP A 133 -18.13 -19.00 -25.20
N ALA A 134 -17.44 -18.84 -26.35
CA ALA A 134 -17.71 -19.62 -27.56
C ALA A 134 -17.42 -21.13 -27.39
N THR A 135 -16.37 -21.49 -26.63
CA THR A 135 -16.06 -22.90 -26.34
C THR A 135 -17.11 -23.51 -25.42
N ALA A 136 -17.61 -22.74 -24.44
CA ALA A 136 -18.65 -23.18 -23.53
C ALA A 136 -20.02 -23.34 -24.21
N GLU A 137 -20.33 -22.48 -25.20
CA GLU A 137 -21.52 -22.62 -26.04
C GLU A 137 -21.44 -23.87 -26.94
N GLU A 138 -20.29 -24.12 -27.60
CA GLU A 138 -20.09 -25.35 -28.40
C GLU A 138 -20.15 -26.64 -27.54
N GLU A 139 -19.55 -26.64 -26.34
CA GLU A 139 -19.64 -27.80 -25.44
C GLU A 139 -21.07 -28.03 -24.93
N GLY A 140 -21.82 -26.95 -24.64
CA GLY A 140 -23.23 -27.04 -24.22
C GLY A 140 -24.17 -27.55 -25.32
N GLU A 141 -23.96 -27.13 -26.58
CA GLU A 141 -24.71 -27.65 -27.73
C GLU A 141 -24.47 -29.15 -27.94
N PHE A 142 -23.24 -29.63 -27.73
CA PHE A 142 -22.89 -31.05 -27.85
C PHE A 142 -23.48 -31.90 -26.72
N GLU A 143 -23.61 -31.35 -25.50
CA GLU A 143 -24.27 -32.02 -24.39
C GLU A 143 -25.80 -32.08 -24.59
N GLU A 144 -26.43 -31.01 -25.09
CA GLU A 144 -27.87 -31.01 -25.42
C GLU A 144 -28.21 -31.98 -26.56
N GLU A 145 -27.43 -32.02 -27.64
CA GLU A 145 -27.64 -33.00 -28.72
C GLU A 145 -27.45 -34.45 -28.23
N ALA A 146 -26.53 -34.70 -27.30
CA ALA A 146 -26.31 -36.02 -26.73
C ALA A 146 -27.44 -36.48 -25.78
N GLU A 147 -28.17 -35.56 -25.14
CA GLU A 147 -29.35 -35.88 -24.33
C GLU A 147 -30.62 -36.10 -25.17
N GLU A 148 -30.78 -35.44 -26.33
CA GLU A 148 -31.94 -35.67 -27.22
C GLU A 148 -31.90 -37.03 -27.95
N ASP A 149 -30.71 -37.61 -28.16
CA ASP A 149 -30.52 -38.89 -28.86
C ASP A 149 -30.49 -40.14 -27.93
N ALA A 150 -30.77 -40.00 -26.62
CA ALA A 150 -30.75 -41.08 -25.60
C ALA A 150 -32.16 -41.52 -25.12
#